data_AF-A0A959JQR3-F1
#
_entry.id   AF-A0A959JQR3-F1
#
_cell.length_a   1.000
_cell.length_b   1.000
_cell.length_c   1.000
_cell.angle_alpha   90.00
_cell.angle_beta   90.00
_cell.angle_gamma   90.00
#
_symmetry.space_group_name_H-M   'P 1'
#
loop_
_entity.id
_entity.type
_entity.pdbx_description
1 polymer ?
#
loop_
_entity_poly.entity_id
_entity_poly.type
_entity_poly.pdbx_seq_one_letter_code
_entity_poly.pdbx_strand_id
1 'polypeptide(L)'
;MKALIDRYDEAIAQGIVPFFLEDEYHELISFFESESLTDEALDIIALAEEQYPYSAEFLLRKIHIYLYTKNMDNALDTLDKADAILPNNVDVNMHRAM
;
A
#
# COMPACT_ATOMS: atom_id res chain seq x y z
N MET A 1 -11.36 -0.61 14.05
CA MET A 1 -10.55 -1.83 13.86
C MET A 1 -11.34 -3.12 13.64
N LYS A 2 -11.91 -3.83 14.63
CA LYS A 2 -12.54 -5.14 14.38
C LYS A 2 -13.61 -5.14 13.27
N ALA A 3 -14.54 -4.19 13.29
CA ALA A 3 -15.57 -4.07 12.26
C ALA A 3 -15.03 -3.77 10.84
N LEU A 4 -13.83 -3.18 10.74
CA LEU A 4 -13.19 -2.86 9.48
C LEU A 4 -12.55 -4.10 8.86
N ILE A 5 -11.88 -4.91 9.69
CA ILE A 5 -11.34 -6.22 9.32
C ILE A 5 -12.48 -7.16 8.92
N ASP A 6 -13.54 -7.24 9.73
CA ASP A 6 -14.70 -8.09 9.44
C ASP A 6 -15.33 -7.74 8.07
N ARG A 7 -15.43 -6.44 7.74
CA ARG A 7 -15.92 -5.96 6.43
C ARG A 7 -14.97 -6.33 5.28
N TYR A 8 -13.66 -6.24 5.51
CA TYR A 8 -12.67 -6.65 4.53
C TYR A 8 -12.76 -8.15 4.26
N ASP A 9 -12.77 -8.97 5.30
CA ASP A 9 -12.86 -10.44 5.19
C ASP A 9 -14.15 -10.88 4.50
N GLU A 10 -15.29 -10.24 4.82
CA GLU A 10 -16.57 -10.51 4.15
C GLU A 10 -16.51 -10.16 2.66
N ALA A 11 -15.91 -9.04 2.30
CA ALA A 11 -15.77 -8.62 0.92
C ALA A 11 -14.90 -9.60 0.10
N ILE A 12 -13.76 -10.00 0.66
CA ILE A 12 -12.87 -11.00 0.05
C ILE A 12 -13.58 -12.35 -0.10
N ALA A 13 -14.31 -12.81 0.93
CA ALA A 13 -15.06 -14.05 0.88
C ALA A 13 -16.17 -14.05 -0.20
N GLN A 14 -16.74 -12.88 -0.49
CA GLN A 14 -17.75 -12.70 -1.54
C GLN A 14 -17.15 -12.41 -2.92
N GLY A 15 -15.83 -12.22 -3.02
CA GLY A 15 -15.14 -11.87 -4.26
C GLY A 15 -15.50 -10.48 -4.78
N ILE A 16 -15.90 -9.56 -3.89
CA ILE A 16 -16.24 -8.18 -4.23
C ILE A 16 -15.09 -7.27 -3.87
N VAL A 17 -14.90 -6.21 -4.66
CA VAL A 17 -13.94 -5.14 -4.36
C VAL A 17 -14.59 -4.21 -3.31
N PRO A 18 -14.09 -4.18 -2.06
CA PRO A 18 -14.66 -3.30 -1.05
C PRO A 18 -14.30 -1.84 -1.34
N PHE A 19 -15.23 -0.93 -1.05
CA PHE A 19 -14.96 0.51 -1.03
C PHE A 19 -14.68 0.93 0.42
N PHE A 20 -13.53 1.54 0.63
CA PHE A 20 -13.11 2.11 1.91
C PHE A 20 -12.66 3.56 1.72
N LEU A 21 -12.75 4.35 2.77
CA LEU A 21 -12.12 5.66 2.81
C LEU A 21 -10.60 5.52 2.87
N GLU A 22 -9.87 6.56 2.45
CA GLU A 22 -8.40 6.57 2.47
C GLU A 22 -7.84 6.25 3.88
N ASP A 23 -8.38 6.86 4.93
CA ASP A 23 -8.00 6.56 6.33
C ASP A 23 -8.29 5.11 6.73
N GLU A 24 -9.39 4.52 6.25
CA GLU A 24 -9.74 3.11 6.51
C GLU A 24 -8.73 2.16 5.84
N TYR A 25 -8.25 2.48 4.63
CA TYR A 25 -7.16 1.75 4.01
C TYR A 25 -5.88 1.85 4.83
N HIS A 26 -5.52 3.04 5.32
CA HIS A 26 -4.35 3.21 6.16
C HIS A 26 -4.45 2.42 7.48
N GLU A 27 -5.62 2.36 8.11
CA GLU A 27 -5.85 1.53 9.29
C GLU A 27 -5.68 0.03 8.99
N LEU A 28 -6.26 -0.45 7.89
CA LEU A 28 -6.14 -1.85 7.45
C LEU A 28 -4.68 -2.22 7.16
N ILE A 29 -3.99 -1.43 6.35
CA ILE A 29 -2.58 -1.68 5.99
C ILE A 29 -1.73 -1.76 7.25
N SER A 30 -1.87 -0.77 8.15
CA SER A 30 -1.08 -0.72 9.39
C SER A 30 -1.33 -1.95 10.28
N PHE A 31 -2.57 -2.46 10.31
CA PHE A 31 -2.90 -3.67 11.05
C PHE A 31 -2.15 -4.89 10.48
N PHE A 32 -2.24 -5.14 9.17
CA PHE A 32 -1.56 -6.29 8.55
C PHE A 32 -0.04 -6.15 8.61
N GLU A 33 0.52 -4.95 8.46
CA GLU A 33 1.95 -4.71 8.68
C GLU A 33 2.38 -5.02 10.12
N SER A 34 1.57 -4.65 11.12
CA SER A 34 1.87 -4.93 12.53
C SER A 34 1.87 -6.42 12.87
N GLU A 35 1.06 -7.20 12.14
CA GLU A 35 1.02 -8.67 12.22
C GLU A 35 2.09 -9.34 11.33
N SER A 36 2.96 -8.56 10.67
CA SER A 36 3.95 -9.03 9.70
C SER A 36 3.36 -9.77 8.49
N LEU A 37 2.09 -9.52 8.19
CA LEU A 37 1.34 -10.04 7.06
C LEU A 37 1.52 -9.11 5.85
N THR A 38 2.75 -9.12 5.31
CA THR A 38 3.16 -8.17 4.27
C THR A 38 2.47 -8.38 2.94
N ASP A 39 2.08 -9.62 2.61
CA ASP A 39 1.41 -9.93 1.36
C ASP A 39 -0.03 -9.38 1.38
N GLU A 40 -0.74 -9.56 2.50
CA GLU A 40 -2.07 -9.01 2.72
C GLU A 40 -2.05 -7.47 2.75
N ALA A 41 -1.03 -6.88 3.36
CA ALA A 41 -0.85 -5.42 3.33
C ALA A 41 -0.65 -4.92 1.88
N LEU A 42 0.11 -5.63 1.05
CA LEU A 42 0.30 -5.30 -0.36
C LEU A 42 -0.99 -5.45 -1.18
N ASP A 43 -1.80 -6.48 -0.92
CA ASP A 43 -3.10 -6.67 -1.56
C ASP A 43 -4.04 -5.50 -1.25
N ILE A 44 -4.08 -5.05 0.00
CA ILE A 44 -4.90 -3.91 0.42
C ILE A 44 -4.39 -2.62 -0.21
N ILE A 45 -3.07 -2.43 -0.32
CA ILE A 45 -2.50 -1.30 -1.05
C ILE A 45 -2.91 -1.34 -2.52
N ALA A 46 -2.92 -2.51 -3.17
CA ALA A 46 -3.34 -2.63 -4.56
C ALA A 46 -4.81 -2.21 -4.73
N LEU A 47 -5.70 -2.61 -3.82
CA LEU A 47 -7.10 -2.16 -3.79
C LEU A 47 -7.20 -0.64 -3.57
N ALA A 48 -6.35 -0.07 -2.70
CA ALA A 48 -6.31 1.36 -2.46
C ALA A 48 -5.82 2.13 -3.70
N GLU A 49 -4.81 1.63 -4.42
CA GLU A 49 -4.31 2.21 -5.68
C GLU A 49 -5.38 2.24 -6.78
N GLU A 50 -6.29 1.26 -6.82
CA GLU A 50 -7.43 1.28 -7.78
C GLU A 50 -8.40 2.44 -7.52
N GLN A 51 -8.59 2.83 -6.25
CA GLN A 51 -9.53 3.88 -5.84
C GLN A 51 -8.86 5.26 -5.70
N TYR A 52 -7.59 5.27 -5.29
CA TYR A 52 -6.77 6.45 -5.01
C TYR A 52 -5.44 6.39 -5.78
N PRO A 53 -5.47 6.36 -7.12
CA PRO A 53 -4.29 6.10 -7.97
C PRO A 53 -3.18 7.17 -7.89
N TYR A 54 -3.48 8.33 -7.29
CA TYR A 54 -2.55 9.44 -7.15
C TYR A 54 -2.08 9.65 -5.70
N SER A 55 -2.44 8.77 -4.77
CA SER A 55 -1.99 8.89 -3.38
C SER A 55 -0.54 8.42 -3.25
N ALA A 56 0.34 9.38 -2.95
CA ALA A 56 1.76 9.17 -2.71
C ALA A 56 2.01 8.15 -1.58
N GLU A 57 1.15 8.17 -0.57
CA GLU A 57 1.38 7.46 0.68
C GLU A 57 1.28 5.95 0.49
N PHE A 58 0.33 5.48 -0.33
CA PHE A 58 0.21 4.06 -0.67
C PHE A 58 1.44 3.55 -1.43
N LEU A 59 1.98 4.34 -2.37
CA LEU A 59 3.20 3.99 -3.09
C LEU A 59 4.42 3.95 -2.18
N LEU A 60 4.57 4.92 -1.28
CA LEU A 60 5.68 4.95 -0.32
C LEU A 60 5.63 3.76 0.65
N ARG A 61 4.43 3.42 1.18
CA ARG A 61 4.26 2.23 2.02
C ARG A 61 4.62 0.94 1.28
N LYS A 62 4.17 0.82 0.04
CA LYS A 62 4.50 -0.33 -0.83
C LYS A 62 6.01 -0.48 -1.05
N ILE A 63 6.71 0.62 -1.29
CA ILE A 63 8.18 0.64 -1.37
C ILE A 63 8.79 0.15 -0.04
N HIS A 64 8.31 0.66 1.11
CA HIS A 64 8.82 0.23 2.42
C HIS A 64 8.60 -1.26 2.68
N ILE A 65 7.44 -1.80 2.33
CA ILE A 65 7.15 -3.24 2.46
C ILE A 65 8.09 -4.06 1.55
N TYR A 66 8.30 -3.64 0.31
CA TYR A 66 9.24 -4.33 -0.59
C TYR A 66 10.69 -4.27 -0.10
N LEU A 67 11.14 -3.14 0.44
CA LEU A 67 12.46 -3.03 1.05
C LEU A 67 12.58 -3.95 2.28
N TYR A 68 11.56 -3.98 3.14
CA TYR A 68 11.51 -4.84 4.32
C TYR A 68 11.57 -6.33 3.96
N THR A 69 10.83 -6.73 2.92
CA THR A 69 10.80 -8.11 2.38
C THR A 69 11.98 -8.42 1.45
N LYS A 70 12.91 -7.48 1.26
CA LYS A 70 14.08 -7.56 0.37
C LYS A 70 13.73 -7.81 -1.11
N ASN A 71 12.54 -7.43 -1.52
CA ASN A 71 12.08 -7.49 -2.90
C ASN A 71 12.50 -6.22 -3.65
N MET A 72 13.80 -6.10 -3.91
CA MET A 72 14.40 -4.88 -4.45
C MET A 72 13.87 -4.51 -5.84
N ASP A 73 13.58 -5.52 -6.68
CA ASP A 73 13.07 -5.28 -8.04
C ASP A 73 11.71 -4.59 -7.99
N ASN A 74 10.78 -5.10 -7.18
CA ASN A 74 9.47 -4.47 -7.01
C ASN A 74 9.55 -3.11 -6.29
N ALA A 75 10.52 -2.92 -5.39
CA ALA A 75 10.76 -1.63 -4.75
C ALA A 75 11.17 -0.57 -5.79
N LEU A 76 12.10 -0.89 -6.68
CA LEU A 76 12.55 -0.01 -7.76
C LEU A 76 11.43 0.28 -8.76
N ASP A 77 10.69 -0.74 -9.19
CA ASP A 77 9.54 -0.56 -10.08
C ASP A 77 8.47 0.36 -9.48
N THR A 78 8.23 0.25 -8.17
CA THR A 78 7.26 1.10 -7.47
C THR A 78 7.80 2.52 -7.28
N LEU A 79 9.09 2.68 -7.04
CA LEU A 79 9.77 3.98 -6.97
C LEU A 79 9.66 4.74 -8.29
N ASP A 80 9.91 4.07 -9.41
CA ASP A 80 9.80 4.67 -10.74
C ASP A 80 8.35 5.10 -11.06
N LYS A 81 7.35 4.33 -10.61
CA LYS A 81 5.94 4.75 -10.67
C LYS A 81 5.68 5.99 -9.82
N ALA A 82 6.21 6.04 -8.60
CA ALA A 82 6.03 7.17 -7.70
C ALA A 82 6.64 8.46 -8.29
N ASP A 83 7.82 8.37 -8.91
CA ASP A 83 8.45 9.50 -9.60
C ASP A 83 7.66 10.03 -10.79
N ALA A 84 7.00 9.15 -11.54
CA ALA A 84 6.16 9.56 -12.66
C ALA A 84 4.92 10.34 -12.20
N ILE A 85 4.37 10.01 -11.03
CA ILE A 85 3.17 10.66 -10.47
C ILE A 85 3.53 11.91 -9.67
N LEU A 86 4.69 11.93 -9.02
CA LEU A 86 5.13 13.00 -8.12
C LEU A 86 6.54 13.47 -8.46
N PRO A 87 6.77 14.05 -9.65
CA PRO A 87 8.07 14.61 -9.97
C PRO A 87 8.36 15.72 -8.95
N ASN A 88 9.43 15.55 -8.16
CA ASN A 88 9.90 16.43 -7.06
C ASN A 88 9.37 16.15 -5.64
N ASN A 89 8.79 14.98 -5.34
CA ASN A 89 8.53 14.62 -3.93
C ASN A 89 9.86 14.31 -3.20
N VAL A 90 10.06 14.92 -2.03
CA VAL A 90 11.30 14.80 -1.23
C VAL A 90 11.54 13.36 -0.77
N ASP A 91 10.49 12.64 -0.41
CA ASP A 91 10.59 11.27 0.10
C ASP A 91 11.01 10.29 -1.00
N VAL A 92 10.47 10.46 -2.22
CA VAL A 92 10.85 9.67 -3.40
C VAL A 92 12.33 9.92 -3.76
N ASN A 93 12.78 11.17 -3.72
CA ASN A 93 14.19 11.51 -3.96
C ASN A 93 15.12 10.96 -2.86
N MET A 94 14.66 10.94 -1.60
CA MET A 94 15.44 10.40 -0.49
C MET A 94 15.64 8.88 -0.63
N HIS A 95 14.62 8.13 -1.05
CA HIS A 95 14.73 6.68 -1.29
C HIS A 95 15.69 6.31 -2.43
N ARG A 96 15.86 7.17 -3.45
CA ARG A 96 16.83 6.95 -4.54
C ARG A 96 18.29 7.17 -4.14
N ALA A 97 18.54 7.99 -3.12
CA ALA A 97 19.90 8.37 -2.72
C ALA A 97 20.54 7.39 -1.72
N MET A 98 19.79 6.39 -1.27
CA MET A 98 20.19 5.40 -0.27
C MET A 98 20.62 4.08 -0.93
#